data_AF-A0AA86YH30-F1
#
_entry.id   AF-A0AA86YH30-F1
#
_cell.length_a   1.000
_cell.length_b   1.000
_cell.length_c   1.000
_cell.angle_alpha   90.00
_cell.angle_beta   90.00
_cell.angle_gamma   90.00
#
_symmetry.space_group_name_H-M   'P 1'
#
loop_
_entity.id
_entity.type
_entity.pdbx_description
1 polymer ?
#
loop_
_entity_poly.entity_id
_entity_poly.type
_entity_poly.pdbx_seq_one_letter_code
_entity_poly.pdbx_strand_id
1 'polypeptide(L)'
;MESFEQNLRYAGQYFDNETGLHFNTFRFYDPQIGRFIMPDPIGLLGGINLYAYAPNPLGWIDPWGWSHLNTNGATGNFGVYKIEIDGQLYKYGKADLNRVTQSTNLPTRLHQQVRKLQDLYPDKTITGTVIEEGYKTTTAAKAAETAKLDEYYKKTNQVPEGNKKSYKPQGKC
;
A
#
# COMPACT_ATOMS: atom_id res chain seq x y z
N MET A 1 11.24 34.76 -34.70
CA MET A 1 10.61 34.23 -33.47
C MET A 1 11.63 33.27 -32.88
N GLU A 2 12.27 33.66 -31.80
CA GLU A 2 13.29 32.83 -31.14
C GLU A 2 12.58 31.64 -30.47
N SER A 3 12.96 30.41 -30.84
CA SER A 3 12.34 29.21 -30.30
C SER A 3 12.95 28.89 -28.93
N PHE A 4 12.13 28.87 -27.89
CA PHE A 4 12.56 28.45 -26.56
C PHE A 4 12.71 26.93 -26.51
N GLU A 5 13.91 26.43 -26.19
CA GLU A 5 14.15 25.00 -26.00
C GLU A 5 13.64 24.54 -24.63
N GLN A 6 12.58 23.73 -24.64
CA GLN A 6 12.09 23.04 -23.44
C GLN A 6 12.69 21.63 -23.40
N ASN A 7 13.64 21.40 -22.50
CA ASN A 7 14.34 20.12 -22.37
C ASN A 7 13.67 19.16 -21.37
N LEU A 8 12.74 19.64 -20.56
CA LEU A 8 11.99 18.76 -19.65
C LEU A 8 11.02 17.87 -20.44
N ARG A 9 10.96 16.59 -20.06
CA ARG A 9 10.08 15.57 -20.63
C ARG A 9 9.17 14.99 -19.54
N TYR A 10 8.64 13.78 -19.75
CA TYR A 10 7.77 13.10 -18.80
C TYR A 10 8.45 12.97 -17.42
N ALA A 11 7.68 13.00 -16.34
CA ALA A 11 8.13 13.19 -14.95
C ALA A 11 9.59 12.79 -14.65
N GLY A 12 10.47 13.79 -14.54
CA GLY A 12 11.89 13.62 -14.17
C GLY A 12 12.87 13.37 -15.32
N GLN A 13 12.38 13.25 -16.55
CA GLN A 13 13.21 13.03 -17.73
C GLN A 13 13.77 14.33 -18.32
N TYR A 14 15.03 14.30 -18.72
CA TYR A 14 15.69 15.37 -19.45
C TYR A 14 15.96 14.93 -20.88
N PHE A 15 15.58 15.75 -21.85
CA PHE A 15 15.85 15.49 -23.26
C PHE A 15 17.30 15.79 -23.59
N ASP A 16 18.00 14.80 -24.12
CA ASP A 16 19.31 14.97 -24.69
C ASP A 16 19.18 15.16 -26.22
N ASN A 17 19.51 16.37 -26.68
CA ASN A 17 19.36 16.77 -28.08
C ASN A 17 20.37 16.07 -29.00
N GLU A 18 21.53 15.64 -28.47
CA GLU A 18 22.56 14.98 -29.29
C GLU A 18 22.16 13.56 -29.67
N THR A 19 21.48 12.86 -28.76
CA THR A 19 21.10 11.45 -28.94
C THR A 19 19.62 11.26 -29.25
N GLY A 20 18.78 12.26 -29.00
CA GLY A 20 17.32 12.15 -29.09
C GLY A 20 16.70 11.30 -27.99
N LEU A 21 17.48 10.88 -27.00
CA LEU A 21 17.04 10.04 -25.88
C LEU A 21 16.63 10.89 -24.68
N HIS A 22 15.86 10.27 -23.78
CA HIS A 22 15.44 10.90 -22.54
C HIS A 22 16.30 10.36 -21.40
N PHE A 23 17.14 11.20 -20.82
CA PHE A 23 17.91 10.84 -19.65
C PHE A 23 17.03 10.82 -18.40
N ASN A 24 17.08 9.72 -17.67
CA ASN A 24 16.30 9.51 -16.47
C ASN A 24 17.25 9.01 -15.36
N THR A 25 17.86 9.97 -14.64
CA THR A 25 18.83 9.85 -13.52
C THR A 25 19.98 8.84 -13.70
N PHE A 26 19.70 7.56 -13.92
CA PHE A 26 20.68 6.49 -14.10
C PHE A 26 20.58 5.78 -15.46
N ARG A 27 19.53 6.02 -16.26
CA ARG A 27 19.29 5.31 -17.52
C ARG A 27 18.79 6.22 -18.63
N PHE A 28 19.14 5.88 -19.87
CA PHE A 28 18.59 6.50 -21.08
C PHE A 28 17.33 5.75 -21.53
N TYR A 29 16.25 6.50 -21.70
CA TYR A 29 14.95 6.04 -22.17
C TYR A 29 14.73 6.44 -23.63
N ASP A 30 14.34 5.47 -24.46
CA ASP A 30 13.94 5.71 -25.83
C ASP A 30 12.41 5.88 -25.90
N PRO A 31 11.91 7.10 -26.18
CA PRO A 31 10.49 7.36 -26.29
C PRO A 31 9.83 6.72 -27.53
N GLN A 32 10.57 6.40 -28.59
CA GLN A 32 10.02 5.78 -29.80
C GLN A 32 9.62 4.33 -29.55
N ILE A 33 10.42 3.62 -28.74
CA ILE A 33 10.23 2.19 -28.45
C ILE A 33 9.58 1.96 -27.07
N GLY A 34 9.51 3.00 -26.24
CA GLY A 34 8.86 2.97 -24.94
C GLY A 34 9.63 2.20 -23.86
N ARG A 35 10.97 2.18 -23.91
CA ARG A 35 11.81 1.37 -23.02
C ARG A 35 13.19 1.99 -22.78
N PHE A 36 13.88 1.52 -21.75
CA PHE A 36 15.29 1.86 -21.54
C PHE A 36 16.18 1.14 -22.57
N ILE A 37 17.27 1.80 -22.97
CA ILE A 37 18.28 1.21 -23.86
C ILE A 37 19.36 0.43 -23.10
N MET A 38 19.45 0.64 -21.79
CA MET A 38 20.38 -0.03 -20.89
C MET A 38 19.63 -0.96 -19.93
N PRO A 39 20.18 -2.14 -19.62
CA PRO A 39 19.60 -3.02 -18.61
C PRO A 39 19.62 -2.37 -17.22
N ASP A 40 18.65 -2.70 -16.38
CA ASP A 40 18.56 -2.21 -15.01
C ASP A 40 19.82 -2.57 -14.20
N PRO A 41 20.54 -1.58 -13.62
CA PRO A 41 21.72 -1.82 -12.78
C PRO A 41 21.43 -2.71 -11.56
N ILE A 42 20.19 -2.73 -11.07
CA ILE A 42 19.79 -3.56 -9.92
C ILE A 42 19.47 -5.02 -10.31
N GLY A 43 19.50 -5.32 -11.62
CA GLY A 43 19.25 -6.64 -12.18
C GLY A 43 17.81 -7.12 -11.94
N LEU A 44 17.65 -8.43 -11.72
CA LEU A 44 16.33 -9.08 -11.57
C LEU A 44 15.52 -8.58 -10.35
N LEU A 45 16.14 -7.82 -9.43
CA LEU A 45 15.45 -7.19 -8.31
C LEU A 45 14.54 -6.02 -8.75
N GLY A 46 14.81 -5.41 -9.92
CA GLY A 46 14.00 -4.35 -10.51
C GLY A 46 12.80 -4.87 -11.31
N GLY A 47 12.78 -6.18 -11.59
CA GLY A 47 11.75 -6.86 -12.34
C GLY A 47 12.33 -7.87 -13.34
N ILE A 48 11.45 -8.67 -13.94
CA ILE A 48 11.84 -9.68 -14.94
C ILE A 48 12.28 -9.01 -16.25
N ASN A 49 11.70 -7.85 -16.58
CA ASN A 49 12.06 -7.09 -17.77
C ASN A 49 13.02 -5.94 -17.41
N LEU A 50 14.31 -6.17 -17.63
CA LEU A 50 15.39 -5.22 -17.31
C LEU A 50 15.36 -3.91 -18.11
N TYR A 51 14.57 -3.85 -19.18
CA TYR A 51 14.46 -2.68 -20.06
C TYR A 51 13.14 -1.91 -19.86
N ALA A 52 12.23 -2.40 -19.00
CA ALA A 52 10.94 -1.76 -18.80
C ALA A 52 11.06 -0.42 -18.06
N TYR A 53 10.28 0.59 -18.49
CA TYR A 53 10.19 1.89 -17.81
C TYR A 53 9.30 1.82 -16.57
N ALA A 54 8.04 1.41 -16.74
CA ALA A 54 7.12 1.14 -15.65
C ALA A 54 6.11 0.07 -16.07
N PRO A 55 5.59 -0.77 -15.16
CA PRO A 55 4.52 -1.74 -15.43
C PRO A 55 3.25 -1.08 -15.98
N ASN A 56 2.96 0.16 -15.56
CA ASN A 56 1.88 0.97 -16.11
C ASN A 56 2.27 2.45 -16.15
N PRO A 57 2.77 2.96 -17.30
CA PRO A 57 3.26 4.32 -17.43
C PRO A 57 2.17 5.41 -17.31
N LEU A 58 0.88 5.04 -17.32
CA LEU A 58 -0.23 6.00 -17.17
C LEU A 58 -0.53 6.35 -15.71
N GLY A 59 -0.15 5.50 -14.76
CA GLY A 59 -0.42 5.71 -13.33
C GLY A 59 0.81 5.60 -12.43
N TRP A 60 1.94 5.16 -12.98
CA TRP A 60 3.15 4.86 -12.22
C TRP A 60 4.30 5.63 -12.85
N ILE A 61 5.00 6.38 -12.00
CA ILE A 61 6.21 7.11 -12.36
C ILE A 61 7.36 6.34 -11.70
N ASP A 62 8.46 6.14 -12.43
CA ASP A 62 9.72 5.64 -11.87
C ASP A 62 10.72 6.82 -11.75
N PRO A 63 10.77 7.51 -10.59
CA PRO A 63 11.57 8.73 -10.44
C PRO A 63 13.08 8.45 -10.38
N TRP A 64 13.47 7.22 -10.04
CA TRP A 64 14.87 6.81 -9.85
C TRP A 64 15.32 5.78 -10.89
N GLY A 65 14.43 5.20 -11.66
CA GLY A 65 14.79 4.19 -12.64
C GLY A 65 15.17 2.86 -12.02
N TRP A 66 14.74 2.49 -10.80
CA TRP A 66 15.31 1.35 -10.06
C TRP A 66 14.31 0.29 -9.56
N SER A 67 13.16 0.64 -8.99
CA SER A 67 12.16 -0.35 -8.52
C SER A 67 10.95 0.33 -7.85
N HIS A 68 9.85 -0.42 -7.76
CA HIS A 68 8.59 -0.05 -7.11
C HIS A 68 8.65 -0.14 -5.58
N LEU A 69 8.37 0.97 -4.89
CA LEU A 69 8.37 1.09 -3.42
C LEU A 69 7.22 0.37 -2.67
N ASN A 70 6.47 -0.53 -3.30
CA ASN A 70 5.33 -1.22 -2.68
C ASN A 70 5.63 -2.68 -2.31
N THR A 71 6.76 -2.94 -1.66
CA THR A 71 7.08 -4.27 -1.14
C THR A 71 6.37 -4.48 0.21
N ASN A 72 5.65 -5.60 0.38
CA ASN A 72 5.07 -6.02 1.67
C ASN A 72 6.13 -6.27 2.78
N GLY A 73 7.41 -6.04 2.48
CA GLY A 73 8.55 -6.12 3.40
C GLY A 73 8.74 -4.88 4.28
N ALA A 74 7.83 -3.89 4.25
CA ALA A 74 7.91 -2.74 5.15
C ALA A 74 8.00 -3.22 6.61
N THR A 75 9.13 -2.89 7.25
CA THR A 75 9.40 -3.18 8.66
C THR A 75 8.91 -2.02 9.52
N GLY A 76 8.13 -2.32 10.55
CA GLY A 76 7.53 -1.33 11.43
C GLY A 76 6.98 -1.98 12.70
N ASN A 77 6.32 -1.21 13.56
CA ASN A 77 5.63 -1.76 14.72
C ASN A 77 4.14 -1.87 14.39
N PHE A 78 3.70 -3.04 13.95
CA PHE A 78 2.32 -3.28 13.59
C PHE A 78 1.57 -4.00 14.71
N GLY A 79 0.27 -3.70 14.81
CA GLY A 79 -0.65 -4.36 15.72
C GLY A 79 -1.98 -4.67 15.03
N VAL A 80 -2.73 -5.59 15.63
CA VAL A 80 -4.09 -5.96 15.21
C VAL A 80 -5.08 -5.32 16.17
N TYR A 81 -6.08 -4.64 15.61
CA TYR A 81 -7.18 -4.04 16.35
C TYR A 81 -8.51 -4.71 16.01
N LYS A 82 -9.47 -4.59 16.93
CA LYS A 82 -10.88 -4.87 16.69
C LYS A 82 -11.71 -3.60 16.80
N ILE A 83 -12.83 -3.61 16.09
CA ILE A 83 -13.90 -2.62 16.22
C ILE A 83 -15.19 -3.38 16.52
N GLU A 84 -15.90 -2.91 17.54
CA GLU A 84 -17.21 -3.42 17.96
C GLU A 84 -18.25 -2.29 17.84
N ILE A 85 -19.46 -2.66 17.44
CA ILE A 85 -20.64 -1.77 17.38
C ILE A 85 -21.69 -2.39 18.28
N ASP A 86 -22.12 -1.67 19.32
CA ASP A 86 -23.07 -2.14 20.33
C ASP A 86 -22.67 -3.50 20.95
N GLY A 87 -21.35 -3.72 21.13
CA GLY A 87 -20.78 -4.96 21.64
C GLY A 87 -20.69 -6.12 20.63
N GLN A 88 -21.15 -5.93 19.39
CA GLN A 88 -20.97 -6.91 18.32
C GLN A 88 -19.72 -6.62 17.50
N LEU A 89 -18.91 -7.65 17.24
CA LEU A 89 -17.71 -7.52 16.42
C LEU A 89 -18.07 -7.06 15.00
N TYR A 90 -17.58 -5.89 14.63
CA TYR A 90 -17.74 -5.35 13.28
C TYR A 90 -16.53 -5.67 12.40
N LYS A 91 -15.32 -5.54 12.94
CA LYS A 91 -14.09 -5.65 12.13
C LYS A 91 -12.85 -6.02 12.92
N TYR A 92 -12.00 -6.85 12.33
CA TYR A 92 -10.56 -6.93 12.65
C TYR A 92 -9.75 -6.20 11.59
N GLY A 93 -8.63 -5.59 11.98
CA GLY A 93 -7.72 -4.96 11.04
C GLY A 93 -6.33 -4.73 11.60
N LYS A 94 -5.34 -4.61 10.73
CA LYS A 94 -4.00 -4.16 11.10
C LYS A 94 -3.85 -2.64 11.10
N ALA A 95 -3.07 -2.12 12.04
CA ALA A 95 -2.61 -0.73 12.08
C ALA A 95 -1.10 -0.66 12.37
N ASP A 96 -0.50 0.45 11.96
CA ASP A 96 0.83 0.84 12.43
C ASP A 96 0.67 1.53 13.79
N LEU A 97 1.31 0.96 14.81
CA LEU A 97 1.26 1.42 16.20
C LEU A 97 2.17 2.62 16.43
N ASN A 98 3.18 2.85 15.58
CA ASN A 98 4.02 4.04 15.70
C ASN A 98 3.27 5.29 15.23
N ARG A 99 2.23 5.13 14.42
CA ARG A 99 1.41 6.23 13.92
C ARG A 99 0.15 6.39 14.76
N VAL A 100 0.24 7.21 15.81
CA VAL A 100 -0.86 7.50 16.74
C VAL A 100 -1.45 8.89 16.53
N THR A 101 -2.76 9.02 16.78
CA THR A 101 -3.43 10.32 16.79
C THR A 101 -3.35 10.94 18.18
N GLN A 102 -2.73 12.12 18.30
CA GLN A 102 -2.47 12.79 19.59
C GLN A 102 -3.71 12.96 20.47
N SER A 103 -4.89 13.24 19.89
CA SER A 103 -6.11 13.49 20.64
C SER A 103 -6.69 12.29 21.38
N THR A 104 -6.45 11.07 20.87
CA THR A 104 -7.05 9.84 21.39
C THR A 104 -6.01 8.80 21.81
N ASN A 105 -4.74 9.06 21.49
CA ASN A 105 -3.62 8.12 21.63
C ASN A 105 -3.86 6.73 20.98
N LEU A 106 -4.85 6.64 20.09
CA LEU A 106 -5.13 5.44 19.32
C LEU A 106 -4.31 5.45 18.03
N PRO A 107 -3.96 4.28 17.47
CA PRO A 107 -3.40 4.20 16.13
C PRO A 107 -4.26 4.97 15.14
N THR A 108 -3.66 5.82 14.31
CA THR A 108 -4.38 6.75 13.42
C THR A 108 -5.39 6.02 12.53
N ARG A 109 -5.03 4.81 12.07
CA ARG A 109 -5.93 3.99 11.26
C ARG A 109 -7.16 3.52 12.03
N LEU A 110 -7.00 3.12 13.29
CA LEU A 110 -8.12 2.76 14.17
C LEU A 110 -9.00 3.98 14.43
N HIS A 111 -8.40 5.11 14.82
CA HIS A 111 -9.11 6.37 15.05
C HIS A 111 -9.95 6.79 13.84
N GLN A 112 -9.37 6.77 12.64
CA GLN A 112 -10.08 7.11 11.40
C GLN A 112 -11.27 6.18 11.10
N GLN A 113 -11.13 4.87 11.38
CA GLN A 113 -12.21 3.91 11.18
C GLN A 113 -13.35 4.12 12.20
N VAL A 114 -13.01 4.33 13.47
CA VAL A 114 -13.99 4.60 14.53
C VAL A 114 -14.76 5.87 14.23
N ARG A 115 -14.07 6.97 13.89
CA ARG A 115 -14.72 8.24 13.52
C ARG A 115 -15.67 8.07 12.34
N LYS A 116 -15.24 7.39 11.28
CA LYS A 116 -16.09 7.13 10.10
C LYS A 116 -17.34 6.32 10.47
N LEU A 117 -17.23 5.39 11.43
CA LEU A 117 -18.38 4.62 11.90
C LEU A 117 -19.29 5.46 12.79
N GLN A 118 -18.74 6.37 13.60
CA GLN A 118 -19.52 7.29 14.44
C GLN A 118 -20.34 8.24 13.56
N ASP A 119 -19.76 8.72 12.46
CA ASP A 119 -20.47 9.55 11.48
C ASP A 119 -21.59 8.77 10.76
N LEU A 120 -21.41 7.45 10.55
CA LEU A 120 -22.37 6.59 9.85
C LEU A 120 -23.51 6.09 10.76
N TYR A 121 -23.20 5.85 12.03
CA TYR A 121 -24.10 5.32 13.04
C TYR A 121 -24.03 6.19 14.31
N PRO A 122 -24.61 7.41 14.29
CA PRO A 122 -24.53 8.33 15.42
C PRO A 122 -25.21 7.78 16.69
N ASP A 123 -26.21 6.91 16.53
CA ASP A 123 -26.98 6.34 17.63
C ASP A 123 -26.34 5.09 18.25
N LYS A 124 -25.23 4.59 17.70
CA LYS A 124 -24.61 3.33 18.11
C LYS A 124 -23.32 3.56 18.88
N THR A 125 -23.06 2.70 19.86
CA THR A 125 -21.82 2.75 20.64
C THR A 125 -20.71 2.02 19.90
N ILE A 126 -19.71 2.76 19.42
CA ILE A 126 -18.58 2.21 18.67
C ILE A 126 -17.33 2.21 19.53
N THR A 127 -16.76 1.03 19.76
CA THR A 127 -15.53 0.85 20.52
C THR A 127 -14.45 0.25 19.64
N GLY A 128 -13.23 0.79 19.75
CA GLY A 128 -12.07 0.32 19.00
C GLY A 128 -10.93 0.03 19.96
N THR A 129 -10.41 -1.20 19.95
CA THR A 129 -9.31 -1.61 20.84
C THR A 129 -8.23 -2.37 20.09
N VAL A 130 -6.98 -2.17 20.50
CA VAL A 130 -5.82 -2.94 20.01
C VAL A 130 -5.75 -4.23 20.83
N ILE A 131 -5.56 -5.36 20.17
CA ILE A 131 -5.61 -6.69 20.79
C ILE A 131 -4.21 -7.31 20.84
N GLU A 132 -3.46 -7.22 19.75
CA GLU A 132 -2.14 -7.80 19.62
C GLU A 132 -1.17 -6.75 19.09
N GLU A 133 0.00 -6.67 19.70
CA GLU A 133 1.06 -5.72 19.38
C GLU A 133 2.38 -6.46 19.09
N GLY A 134 3.31 -5.81 18.41
CA GLY A 134 4.69 -6.30 18.28
C GLY A 134 5.02 -7.04 16.97
N TYR A 135 4.19 -6.92 15.93
CA TYR A 135 4.54 -7.48 14.62
C TYR A 135 5.53 -6.58 13.89
N LYS A 136 6.70 -7.12 13.58
CA LYS A 136 7.79 -6.38 12.90
C LYS A 136 7.56 -6.18 11.41
N THR A 137 6.70 -6.98 10.78
CA THR A 137 6.46 -6.95 9.33
C THR A 137 4.98 -6.89 9.01
N THR A 138 4.62 -6.27 7.87
CA THR A 138 3.22 -6.20 7.45
C THR A 138 2.62 -7.58 7.18
N THR A 139 3.43 -8.52 6.70
CA THR A 139 3.03 -9.91 6.45
C THR A 139 2.66 -10.63 7.75
N ALA A 140 3.47 -10.49 8.80
CA ALA A 140 3.19 -11.11 10.09
C ALA A 140 1.90 -10.54 10.71
N ALA A 141 1.72 -9.21 10.67
CA ALA A 141 0.50 -8.57 11.15
C ALA A 141 -0.75 -9.01 10.35
N LYS A 142 -0.62 -9.18 9.04
CA LYS A 142 -1.72 -9.65 8.18
C LYS A 142 -2.06 -11.12 8.45
N ALA A 143 -1.05 -11.95 8.71
CA ALA A 143 -1.27 -13.34 9.09
C ALA A 143 -2.02 -13.44 10.44
N ALA A 144 -1.64 -12.62 11.42
CA ALA A 144 -2.34 -12.54 12.70
C ALA A 144 -3.79 -12.04 12.57
N GLU A 145 -4.03 -10.99 11.78
CA GLU A 145 -5.38 -10.52 11.44
C GLU A 145 -6.22 -11.65 10.82
N THR A 146 -5.64 -12.41 9.89
CA THR A 146 -6.33 -13.52 9.22
C THR A 146 -6.64 -14.65 10.20
N ALA A 147 -5.70 -15.01 11.08
CA ALA A 147 -5.90 -16.04 12.10
C ALA A 147 -7.06 -15.72 13.04
N LYS A 148 -7.22 -14.44 13.45
CA LYS A 148 -8.37 -14.01 14.25
C LYS A 148 -9.70 -14.12 13.51
N LEU A 149 -9.71 -13.79 12.22
CA LEU A 149 -10.90 -13.95 11.38
C LEU A 149 -11.25 -15.42 11.18
N ASP A 150 -10.27 -16.30 11.01
CA ASP A 150 -10.44 -17.75 10.95
C ASP A 150 -11.02 -18.30 12.27
N GLU A 151 -10.49 -17.90 13.43
CA GLU A 151 -11.01 -18.29 14.75
C GLU A 151 -12.47 -17.85 14.94
N TYR A 152 -12.77 -16.59 14.60
CA TYR A 152 -14.13 -16.06 14.68
C TYR A 152 -15.09 -16.81 13.75
N TYR A 153 -14.66 -17.09 12.52
CA TYR A 153 -15.44 -17.85 11.55
C TYR A 153 -15.70 -19.27 12.02
N LYS A 154 -14.70 -19.97 12.57
CA LYS A 154 -14.87 -21.32 13.13
C LYS A 154 -15.89 -21.36 14.28
N LYS A 155 -15.96 -20.30 15.08
CA LYS A 155 -16.87 -20.21 16.23
C LYS A 155 -18.31 -19.85 15.84
N THR A 156 -18.47 -18.93 14.90
CA THR A 156 -19.77 -18.30 14.58
C THR A 156 -20.35 -18.71 13.24
N ASN A 157 -19.55 -19.34 12.37
CA ASN A 157 -19.82 -19.56 10.95
C ASN A 157 -20.18 -18.29 10.17
N GLN A 158 -19.86 -17.11 10.72
CA GLN A 158 -20.16 -15.81 10.12
C GLN A 158 -18.88 -14.98 9.96
N VAL A 159 -18.87 -14.14 8.92
CA VAL A 159 -17.77 -13.20 8.67
C VAL A 159 -18.19 -11.82 9.19
N PRO A 160 -17.34 -11.10 9.95
CA PRO A 160 -17.66 -9.76 10.42
C PRO A 160 -18.00 -8.82 9.26
N GLU A 161 -19.01 -7.97 9.45
CA GLU A 161 -19.54 -7.09 8.41
C GLU A 161 -18.44 -6.25 7.72
N GLY A 162 -17.51 -5.71 8.51
CA GLY A 162 -16.40 -4.89 8.04
C GLY A 162 -15.29 -5.65 7.31
N ASN A 163 -15.29 -6.99 7.35
CA ASN A 163 -14.31 -7.85 6.69
C ASN A 163 -14.87 -8.66 5.51
N LYS A 164 -16.18 -8.63 5.24
CA LYS A 164 -16.83 -9.41 4.15
C LYS A 164 -16.18 -9.24 2.77
N LYS A 165 -15.68 -8.04 2.44
CA LYS A 165 -15.00 -7.76 1.16
C LYS A 165 -13.55 -8.24 1.12
N SER A 166 -12.89 -8.25 2.27
CA SER A 166 -11.43 -8.44 2.38
C SER A 166 -11.03 -9.85 2.79
N TYR A 167 -11.94 -10.59 3.43
CA TYR A 167 -11.69 -11.93 3.95
C TYR A 167 -12.60 -12.95 3.27
N LYS A 168 -11.99 -14.01 2.76
CA LYS A 168 -12.68 -15.18 2.22
C LYS A 168 -12.18 -16.39 3.00
N PRO A 169 -13.06 -17.14 3.70
CA PRO A 169 -12.64 -18.32 4.43
C PRO A 169 -12.07 -19.36 3.46
N GLN A 170 -10.98 -20.01 3.86
CA GLN A 170 -10.36 -21.07 3.04
C GLN A 170 -11.36 -22.23 2.87
N GLY A 171 -11.74 -22.55 1.62
CA GLY A 171 -12.64 -23.66 1.31
C GLY A 171 -13.92 -23.32 0.54
N LYS A 172 -14.15 -22.04 0.19
CA LYS A 172 -15.15 -21.67 -0.83
C LYS A 172 -14.42 -21.04 -2.02
N CYS A 173 -14.13 -21.88 -3.02
CA CYS A 173 -13.81 -21.44 -4.36
C CYS A 173 -14.99 -20.67 -4.96
#